data_AF-R6E4M8-F1
#
_entry.id   AF-R6E4M8-F1
#
_cell.length_a   1.000
_cell.length_b   1.000
_cell.length_c   1.000
_cell.angle_alpha   90.00
_cell.angle_beta   90.00
_cell.angle_gamma   90.00
#
_symmetry.space_group_name_H-M   'P 1'
#
loop_
_entity.id
_entity.type
_entity.pdbx_description
1 polymer ?
#
loop_
_entity_poly.entity_id
_entity_poly.type
_entity_poly.pdbx_seq_one_letter_code
_entity_poly.pdbx_strand_id
1 'polypeptide(L)'
;MIQRKQCHFRILSFLEEYLPKDFLDIIVGGEDVKAAKPSPEGVLFALEHLGSSPKETLYIGDSTVDAETARNAGVDFAGVLNGMTTAEELQAYPHWMIMKNLGELV
;
A
#
# COMPACT_ATOMS: atom_id res chain seq x y z
N MET A 1 26.13 9.94 -12.16
CA MET A 1 24.66 10.06 -12.10
C MET A 1 24.05 8.73 -11.62
N ILE A 2 24.28 8.32 -10.36
CA ILE A 2 23.77 7.03 -9.85
C ILE A 2 23.36 7.23 -8.38
N GLN A 3 22.08 7.54 -8.11
CA GLN A 3 21.56 7.55 -6.73
C GLN A 3 20.03 7.45 -6.64
N ARG A 4 19.35 6.67 -7.50
CA ARG A 4 17.87 6.55 -7.50
C ARG A 4 17.33 5.11 -7.64
N LYS A 5 17.94 4.10 -7.00
CA LYS A 5 17.47 2.68 -7.09
C LYS A 5 17.37 1.94 -5.74
N GLN A 6 17.32 2.65 -4.62
CA GLN A 6 17.48 2.01 -3.30
C GLN A 6 16.18 1.39 -2.75
N CYS A 7 15.00 1.91 -3.12
CA CYS A 7 13.74 1.48 -2.53
C CYS A 7 13.21 0.20 -3.19
N HIS A 8 13.19 0.13 -4.52
CA HIS A 8 12.88 -1.11 -5.26
C HIS A 8 13.84 -2.23 -4.90
N PHE A 9 15.15 -1.96 -4.80
CA PHE A 9 16.12 -3.00 -4.49
C PHE A 9 15.83 -3.69 -3.16
N ARG A 10 15.44 -2.91 -2.13
CA ARG A 10 15.10 -3.47 -0.80
C ARG A 10 13.83 -4.30 -0.85
N ILE A 11 12.81 -3.83 -1.56
CA ILE A 11 11.55 -4.56 -1.71
C ILE A 11 11.80 -5.87 -2.48
N LEU A 12 12.44 -5.79 -3.65
CA LEU A 12 12.74 -6.95 -4.50
C LEU A 12 13.60 -7.98 -3.78
N SER A 13 14.65 -7.56 -3.08
CA SER A 13 15.53 -8.48 -2.34
C SER A 13 14.76 -9.25 -1.27
N PHE A 14 13.80 -8.61 -0.60
CA PHE A 14 12.94 -9.27 0.37
C PHE A 14 11.94 -10.21 -0.32
N LEU A 15 11.26 -9.75 -1.37
CA LEU A 15 10.24 -10.56 -2.04
C LEU A 15 10.84 -11.82 -2.69
N GLU A 16 12.03 -11.73 -3.28
CA GLU A 16 12.72 -12.89 -3.89
C GLU A 16 13.06 -14.00 -2.88
N GLU A 17 13.14 -13.67 -1.59
CA GLU A 17 13.38 -14.65 -0.52
C GLU A 17 12.11 -15.41 -0.12
N TYR A 18 10.94 -14.76 -0.15
CA TYR A 18 9.71 -15.30 0.43
C TYR A 18 8.61 -15.62 -0.59
N LEU A 19 8.68 -15.08 -1.81
CA LEU A 19 7.65 -15.20 -2.83
C LEU A 19 8.24 -15.68 -4.16
N PRO A 20 7.45 -16.40 -4.97
CA PRO A 20 7.87 -16.77 -6.31
C PRO A 20 8.08 -15.53 -7.18
N LYS A 21 8.91 -15.67 -8.21
CA LYS A 21 9.01 -14.65 -9.27
C LYS A 21 7.63 -14.39 -9.87
N ASP A 22 7.38 -13.13 -10.22
CA ASP A 22 6.14 -12.67 -10.84
C ASP A 22 4.88 -12.83 -9.97
N PHE A 23 5.04 -12.94 -8.65
CA PHE A 23 3.91 -12.97 -7.70
C PHE A 23 3.14 -11.64 -7.63
N LEU A 24 3.82 -10.51 -7.86
CA LEU A 24 3.23 -9.17 -7.89
C LEU A 24 3.28 -8.64 -9.33
N ASP A 25 2.15 -8.16 -9.84
CA ASP A 25 2.06 -7.54 -11.17
C ASP A 25 2.86 -6.25 -11.28
N ILE A 26 2.95 -5.48 -10.19
CA ILE A 26 3.68 -4.22 -10.12
C ILE A 26 4.21 -3.95 -8.71
N ILE A 27 5.35 -3.26 -8.65
CA ILE A 27 5.91 -2.71 -7.41
C ILE A 27 6.07 -1.20 -7.62
N VAL A 28 5.37 -0.42 -6.80
CA VAL A 28 5.47 1.05 -6.79
C VAL A 28 6.21 1.47 -5.53
N GLY A 29 7.42 1.97 -5.72
CA GLY A 29 8.32 2.45 -4.67
C GLY A 29 8.39 3.97 -4.61
N GLY A 30 9.21 4.49 -3.69
CA GLY A 30 9.43 5.93 -3.54
C GLY A 30 10.13 6.57 -4.75
N GLU A 31 10.75 5.77 -5.62
CA GLU A 31 11.38 6.22 -6.86
C GLU A 31 10.40 6.42 -8.02
N ASP A 32 9.21 5.83 -7.95
CA ASP A 32 8.18 5.91 -8.99
C ASP A 32 7.30 7.16 -8.85
N VAL A 33 7.37 7.82 -7.69
CA VAL A 33 6.49 8.94 -7.34
C VAL A 33 7.29 10.20 -6.98
N LYS A 34 6.69 11.37 -7.21
CA LYS A 34 7.25 12.65 -6.79
C LYS A 34 6.94 12.96 -5.32
N ALA A 35 5.75 12.56 -4.85
CA ALA A 35 5.30 12.75 -3.49
C ALA A 35 4.99 11.40 -2.83
N ALA A 36 5.64 11.16 -1.69
CA ALA A 36 5.38 9.99 -0.86
C ALA A 36 4.00 10.05 -0.18
N LYS A 37 3.56 8.93 0.38
CA LYS A 37 2.38 8.87 1.25
C LYS A 37 2.42 10.00 2.31
N PRO A 38 1.29 10.68 2.61
CA PRO A 38 -0.08 10.30 2.27
C PRO A 38 -0.56 10.78 0.88
N SER A 39 0.35 11.23 0.00
CA SER A 39 0.01 11.50 -1.39
C SER A 39 -0.61 10.26 -2.06
N PRO A 40 -1.70 10.41 -2.85
CA PRO A 40 -2.31 9.30 -3.57
C PRO A 40 -1.52 8.88 -4.81
N GLU A 41 -0.46 9.61 -5.19
CA GLU A 41 0.28 9.45 -6.45
C GLU A 41 0.68 8.00 -6.74
N GLY A 42 1.21 7.29 -5.74
CA GLY A 42 1.62 5.89 -5.93
C GLY A 42 0.45 4.92 -6.16
N VAL A 43 -0.68 5.15 -5.48
CA VAL A 43 -1.89 4.33 -5.66
C VAL A 43 -2.48 4.60 -7.04
N LEU A 44 -2.60 5.87 -7.43
CA LEU A 44 -3.15 6.24 -8.74
C LEU A 44 -2.26 5.74 -9.88
N PHE A 45 -0.93 5.79 -9.73
CA PHE A 45 0.01 5.19 -10.67
C PHE A 45 -0.22 3.67 -10.80
N ALA A 46 -0.35 2.95 -9.68
CA ALA A 46 -0.61 1.50 -9.71
C ALA A 46 -1.94 1.18 -10.42
N LEU A 47 -3.01 1.92 -10.11
CA LEU A 47 -4.33 1.74 -10.74
C LEU A 47 -4.28 1.91 -12.26
N GLU A 48 -3.59 2.96 -12.74
CA GLU A 48 -3.41 3.21 -14.17
C GLU A 48 -2.69 2.04 -14.87
N HIS A 49 -1.61 1.54 -14.27
CA HIS A 49 -0.82 0.44 -14.84
C HIS A 49 -1.57 -0.90 -14.84
N LEU A 50 -2.42 -1.12 -13.84
CA LEU A 50 -3.23 -2.34 -13.70
C LEU A 50 -4.55 -2.26 -14.48
N GLY A 51 -4.92 -1.09 -15.02
CA GLY A 51 -6.22 -0.89 -15.65
C GLY A 51 -7.40 -1.03 -14.68
N SER A 52 -7.18 -0.75 -13.40
CA SER A 52 -8.17 -0.89 -12.32
C SER A 52 -8.80 0.45 -11.95
N SER A 53 -9.98 0.42 -11.33
CA SER A 53 -10.65 1.60 -10.80
C SER A 53 -10.58 1.69 -9.27
N PRO A 54 -10.74 2.90 -8.69
CA PRO A 54 -10.77 3.02 -7.24
C PRO A 54 -11.89 2.22 -6.55
N LYS A 55 -13.02 2.03 -7.25
CA LYS A 55 -14.21 1.34 -6.72
C LYS A 55 -14.05 -0.18 -6.57
N GLU A 56 -13.10 -0.77 -7.28
CA GLU A 56 -12.82 -2.22 -7.22
C GLU A 56 -11.48 -2.51 -6.52
N THR A 57 -10.89 -1.50 -5.89
CA THR A 57 -9.57 -1.59 -5.27
C THR A 57 -9.66 -1.46 -3.76
N LEU A 58 -9.09 -2.44 -3.06
CA LEU A 58 -8.84 -2.39 -1.63
C LEU A 58 -7.36 -2.11 -1.37
N TYR A 59 -7.10 -1.03 -0.64
CA TYR A 59 -5.76 -0.70 -0.15
C TYR A 59 -5.58 -1.20 1.27
N ILE A 60 -4.51 -1.96 1.52
CA ILE A 60 -4.24 -2.61 2.80
C ILE A 60 -2.98 -2.00 3.42
N GLY A 61 -3.06 -1.56 4.67
CA GLY A 61 -1.92 -0.98 5.38
C GLY A 61 -2.09 -0.98 6.90
N ASP A 62 -1.01 -0.67 7.60
CA ASP A 62 -0.90 -0.78 9.05
C ASP A 62 -0.75 0.57 9.76
N SER A 63 -0.86 1.68 9.01
CA SER A 63 -0.63 3.02 9.53
C SER A 63 -1.75 4.02 9.19
N THR A 64 -1.86 5.10 9.98
CA THR A 64 -2.74 6.23 9.64
C THR A 64 -2.32 6.91 8.32
N VAL A 65 -1.04 6.85 7.97
CA VAL A 65 -0.52 7.34 6.68
C VAL A 65 -1.10 6.53 5.52
N ASP A 66 -1.24 5.20 5.68
CA ASP A 66 -1.89 4.34 4.70
C ASP A 66 -3.38 4.62 4.57
N ALA A 67 -4.07 4.77 5.71
CA ALA A 67 -5.48 5.11 5.73
C ALA A 67 -5.76 6.46 5.02
N GLU A 68 -4.89 7.45 5.27
CA GLU A 68 -4.97 8.74 4.60
C GLU A 68 -4.64 8.65 3.10
N THR A 69 -3.65 7.83 2.72
CA THR A 69 -3.31 7.57 1.31
C THR A 69 -4.50 6.99 0.57
N ALA A 70 -5.15 5.98 1.14
CA ALA A 70 -6.34 5.34 0.56
C ALA A 70 -7.48 6.35 0.38
N ARG A 71 -7.77 7.13 1.43
CA ARG A 71 -8.77 8.21 1.38
C ARG A 71 -8.47 9.22 0.28
N ASN A 72 -7.22 9.67 0.17
CA ASN A 72 -6.81 10.63 -0.85
C ASN A 72 -6.87 10.06 -2.28
N ALA A 73 -6.68 8.74 -2.43
CA ALA A 73 -6.79 8.04 -3.71
C ALA A 73 -8.24 7.66 -4.06
N GLY A 74 -9.17 7.76 -3.09
CA GLY A 74 -10.56 7.38 -3.25
C GLY A 74 -10.79 5.87 -3.36
N VAL A 75 -9.88 5.07 -2.79
CA VAL A 75 -9.98 3.59 -2.73
C VAL A 75 -10.47 3.15 -1.36
N ASP A 76 -11.06 1.95 -1.27
CA ASP A 76 -11.40 1.36 0.03
C ASP A 76 -10.12 1.03 0.82
N PHE A 77 -10.22 1.07 2.15
CA PHE A 77 -9.09 0.81 3.05
C PHE A 77 -9.38 -0.33 4.01
N ALA A 78 -8.43 -1.26 4.16
CA ALA A 78 -8.41 -2.22 5.26
C ALA A 78 -7.16 -2.04 6.13
N GLY A 79 -7.38 -1.83 7.42
CA GLY A 79 -6.32 -1.66 8.41
C GLY A 79 -5.85 -3.00 8.97
N VAL A 80 -4.54 -3.18 9.18
CA VAL A 80 -3.98 -4.38 9.84
C VAL A 80 -3.12 -4.00 11.04
N LEU A 81 -3.38 -4.58 12.20
CA LEU A 81 -2.76 -4.23 13.49
C LEU A 81 -1.37 -4.88 13.72
N ASN A 82 -0.63 -5.17 12.66
CA ASN A 82 0.73 -5.71 12.71
C ASN A 82 1.81 -4.61 12.80
N GLY A 83 1.41 -3.35 12.67
CA GLY A 83 2.26 -2.17 12.78
C GLY A 83 2.34 -1.59 14.19
N MET A 84 2.61 -0.29 14.25
CA MET A 84 2.63 0.49 15.50
C MET A 84 1.35 1.27 15.75
N THR A 85 0.49 1.42 14.73
CA THR A 85 -0.76 2.16 14.83
C THR A 85 -1.83 1.30 15.50
N THR A 86 -2.53 1.92 16.45
CA THR A 86 -3.61 1.29 17.23
C THR A 86 -4.89 1.17 16.41
N ALA A 87 -5.80 0.29 16.86
CA ALA A 87 -7.11 0.16 16.24
C ALA A 87 -7.89 1.47 16.33
N GLU A 88 -7.80 2.16 17.47
CA GLU A 88 -8.45 3.45 17.73
C GLU A 88 -7.97 4.53 16.75
N GLU A 89 -6.66 4.58 16.45
CA GLU A 89 -6.11 5.53 15.48
C GLU A 89 -6.59 5.23 14.05
N LEU A 90 -6.71 3.95 13.66
CA LEU A 90 -7.24 3.57 12.35
C LEU A 90 -8.76 3.80 12.23
N GLN A 91 -9.51 3.64 13.32
CA GLN A 91 -10.96 3.90 13.36
C GLN A 91 -11.32 5.36 13.02
N ALA A 92 -10.39 6.30 13.19
CA ALA A 92 -10.59 7.70 12.85
C ALA A 92 -10.69 7.97 11.32
N TYR A 93 -10.36 6.99 10.49
CA TYR A 93 -10.38 7.10 9.03
C TYR A 93 -11.50 6.23 8.43
N PRO A 94 -12.02 6.58 7.23
CA PRO A 94 -12.87 5.66 6.49
C PRO A 94 -12.14 4.33 6.24
N HIS A 95 -12.78 3.23 6.63
CA HIS A 95 -12.24 1.89 6.49
C HIS A 95 -13.37 0.90 6.21
N TRP A 96 -13.03 -0.17 5.49
CA TRP A 96 -13.89 -1.32 5.28
C TRP A 96 -13.82 -2.27 6.48
N MET A 97 -12.61 -2.57 6.97
CA MET A 97 -12.40 -3.38 8.18
C MET A 97 -11.04 -3.07 8.82
N ILE A 98 -10.91 -3.38 10.12
CA ILE A 98 -9.65 -3.37 10.85
C ILE A 98 -9.41 -4.77 11.40
N MET A 99 -8.27 -5.36 11.04
CA MET A 99 -7.94 -6.77 11.24
C MET A 99 -6.75 -6.93 12.18
N LYS A 100 -6.71 -8.02 12.95
CA LYS A 100 -5.52 -8.33 13.76
C LYS A 100 -4.36 -8.89 12.95
N ASN A 101 -4.67 -9.52 11.81
CA ASN A 101 -3.71 -10.09 10.89
C ASN A 101 -4.35 -10.26 9.50
N LEU A 102 -3.53 -10.45 8.47
CA LEU A 102 -3.97 -10.56 7.08
C LEU A 102 -4.86 -11.79 6.81
N GLY A 103 -4.82 -12.81 7.67
CA GLY A 103 -5.65 -14.02 7.53
C GLY A 103 -7.14 -13.79 7.78
N GLU A 104 -7.53 -12.65 8.36
CA GLU A 104 -8.95 -12.28 8.54
C GLU A 104 -9.59 -11.74 7.24
N LEU A 105 -8.80 -11.58 6.17
CA LEU A 105 -9.27 -11.12 4.87
C LEU A 105 -9.93 -12.23 4.02
N VAL A 106 -9.72 -13.50 4.37
CA VAL A 106 -10.13 -14.69 3.59
C VAL A 106 -11.13 -15.58 4.32
#